data_AF-A0A5B1RDM2-F1
#
_entry.id   AF-A0A5B1RDM2-F1
#
_cell.length_a   1.000
_cell.length_b   1.000
_cell.length_c   1.000
_cell.angle_alpha   90.00
_cell.angle_beta   90.00
_cell.angle_gamma   90.00
#
_symmetry.space_group_name_H-M   'P 1'
#
loop_
_entity.id
_entity.type
_entity.pdbx_description
1 polymer ?
#
loop_
_entity_poly.entity_id
_entity_poly.type
_entity_poly.pdbx_seq_one_letter_code
_entity_poly.pdbx_strand_id
1 'polypeptide(L)' 'HRLYEKPPTIDDVEEYGEQMRTWVANMMPEWRRTSFGWPLSREISEGDSWDRFMRGGANGMIIMIIALSWW' A
#
# COMPACT_ATOMS: atom_id res chain seq x y z
N HIS A 1 -17.94 -22.53 0.61
CA HIS A 1 -16.71 -23.31 0.34
C HIS A 1 -15.86 -22.50 -0.63
N ARG A 2 -14.61 -22.14 -0.28
CA ARG A 2 -13.75 -21.32 -1.17
C ARG A 2 -13.26 -22.18 -2.34
N LEU A 3 -13.37 -21.68 -3.56
CA LEU A 3 -12.83 -22.31 -4.78
C LEU A 3 -11.42 -21.78 -5.00
N TYR A 4 -10.40 -22.53 -4.56
CA TYR A 4 -9.00 -22.10 -4.63
C TYR A 4 -8.44 -22.01 -6.06
N GLU A 5 -9.15 -22.57 -7.03
CA GLU A 5 -8.81 -22.54 -8.46
C GLU A 5 -9.21 -21.24 -9.15
N LYS A 6 -10.01 -20.39 -8.48
CA LYS A 6 -10.48 -19.12 -9.02
C LYS A 6 -9.86 -17.97 -8.24
N PRO A 7 -9.40 -16.90 -8.92
CA PRO A 7 -8.95 -15.71 -8.22
C PRO A 7 -10.08 -15.16 -7.34
N PRO A 8 -9.75 -14.56 -6.19
CA PRO A 8 -10.75 -13.93 -5.34
C PRO A 8 -11.49 -12.85 -6.14
N THR A 9 -12.81 -12.84 -6.01
CA THR A 9 -13.64 -11.81 -6.64
C THR A 9 -13.69 -10.60 -5.72
N ILE A 10 -13.53 -9.40 -6.28
CA ILE A 10 -13.74 -8.14 -5.55
C ILE A 10 -15.20 -7.78 -5.74
N ASP A 11 -15.99 -7.90 -4.68
CA ASP A 11 -17.43 -7.63 -4.73
C ASP A 11 -17.73 -6.11 -4.79
N ASP A 12 -16.91 -5.30 -4.11
CA ASP A 12 -16.97 -3.84 -4.14
C ASP A 12 -15.58 -3.25 -4.47
N VAL A 13 -15.44 -2.79 -5.71
CA VAL A 13 -14.17 -2.22 -6.22
C VAL A 13 -13.87 -0.86 -5.58
N GLU A 14 -14.89 -0.10 -5.22
CA GLU A 14 -14.72 1.23 -4.63
C GLU A 14 -14.22 1.11 -3.19
N GLU A 15 -14.88 0.28 -2.39
CA GLU A 15 -14.46 -0.02 -1.01
C GLU A 15 -13.04 -0.61 -0.99
N TYR A 16 -12.78 -1.59 -1.87
CA TYR A 16 -11.44 -2.16 -1.99
C TYR A 16 -10.38 -1.10 -2.30
N GLY A 17 -10.68 -0.19 -3.23
CA GLY A 17 -9.80 0.92 -3.59
C GLY A 17 -9.53 1.87 -2.42
N GLU A 18 -10.55 2.20 -1.63
CA GLU A 18 -10.40 3.04 -0.43
C GLU A 18 -9.56 2.38 0.65
N GLN A 19 -9.80 1.10 0.92
CA GLN A 19 -9.02 0.33 1.89
C GLN A 19 -7.55 0.23 1.45
N MET A 20 -7.31 -0.04 0.17
CA MET A 20 -5.95 -0.12 -0.38
C MET A 20 -5.22 1.23 -0.31
N ARG A 21 -5.88 2.35 -0.67
CA ARG A 21 -5.31 3.71 -0.53
C ARG A 21 -4.96 4.02 0.92
N THR A 22 -5.88 3.73 1.84
CA THR A 22 -5.68 3.96 3.27
C THR A 22 -4.52 3.14 3.81
N TRP A 23 -4.45 1.86 3.45
CA TRP A 23 -3.36 0.98 3.86
C TRP A 23 -2.00 1.48 3.34
N VAL A 24 -1.90 1.78 2.04
CA VAL A 24 -0.66 2.29 1.43
C VAL A 24 -0.23 3.62 2.07
N ALA A 25 -1.15 4.56 2.27
CA ALA A 25 -0.82 5.86 2.88
C ALA A 25 -0.27 5.73 4.31
N ASN A 26 -0.80 4.78 5.09
CA ASN A 26 -0.32 4.53 6.45
C ASN A 26 1.07 3.88 6.49
N MET A 27 1.44 3.08 5.49
CA MET A 27 2.78 2.48 5.41
C MET A 27 3.85 3.46 4.92
N MET A 28 3.44 4.47 4.18
CA MET A 28 4.37 5.38 3.51
C MET A 28 5.12 6.26 4.51
N PRO A 29 6.41 6.55 4.25
CA PRO A 29 7.19 7.51 5.04
C PRO A 29 6.49 8.86 5.16
N GLU A 30 6.75 9.57 6.25
CA GLU A 30 6.11 10.86 6.54
C GLU A 30 6.30 11.89 5.42
N TRP A 31 7.49 11.94 4.82
CA TRP A 31 7.82 12.82 3.70
C TRP A 31 7.01 12.52 2.41
N ARG A 32 6.37 11.35 2.31
CA ARG A 32 5.42 11.02 1.23
C ARG A 32 3.99 11.43 1.54
N ARG A 33 3.66 11.75 2.79
CA ARG A 33 2.28 12.06 3.18
C ARG A 33 1.95 13.52 2.86
N THR A 34 0.74 13.74 2.38
CA THR A 34 0.20 15.09 2.13
C THR A 34 -0.82 15.45 3.20
N SER A 35 -1.17 16.73 3.32
CA SER A 35 -2.25 17.18 4.22
C SER A 35 -3.61 16.57 3.89
N PHE A 36 -3.79 16.10 2.66
CA PHE A 36 -5.02 15.45 2.19
C PHE A 36 -5.01 13.93 2.40
N GLY A 37 -3.90 13.34 2.83
CA GLY A 37 -3.73 11.89 3.02
C GLY A 37 -3.56 11.09 1.71
N TRP A 38 -4.30 11.46 0.67
CA TRP A 38 -4.18 10.91 -0.69
C TRP A 38 -4.48 12.01 -1.74
N PRO A 39 -3.77 12.05 -2.88
CA PRO A 39 -2.63 11.21 -3.27
C PRO A 39 -1.38 11.52 -2.43
N LEU A 40 -0.44 10.58 -2.45
CA LEU A 40 0.86 10.74 -1.83
C LEU A 40 1.74 11.71 -2.61
N SER A 41 2.65 12.38 -1.91
CA SER A 41 3.64 13.26 -2.51
C SER A 41 4.53 12.49 -3.47
N ARG A 42 4.79 13.09 -4.62
CA ARG A 42 5.72 12.60 -5.64
C ARG A 42 7.06 13.34 -5.61
N GLU A 43 7.15 14.38 -4.77
CA GLU A 43 8.38 15.11 -4.55
C GLU A 43 9.38 14.22 -3.79
N ILE A 44 10.63 14.27 -4.21
CA ILE A 44 11.74 13.54 -3.57
C ILE A 44 12.78 14.60 -3.26
N SER A 45 13.11 14.75 -1.99
CA SER A 45 14.14 15.67 -1.53
C SER A 45 15.43 14.93 -1.18
N GLU A 46 16.57 15.63 -1.24
CA GLU A 46 17.86 15.05 -0.85
C GLU A 46 17.85 14.77 0.66
N GLY A 47 18.03 13.49 1.03
CA GLY A 47 18.01 13.03 2.41
C GLY A 47 16.77 12.20 2.80
N ASP A 48 15.78 12.10 1.92
CA ASP A 48 14.62 11.23 2.13
C ASP A 48 15.04 9.75 2.10
N SER A 49 14.81 9.05 3.21
CA SER A 49 15.14 7.63 3.34
C SER A 49 13.89 6.76 3.43
N TRP A 50 14.00 5.57 2.83
CA TRP A 50 13.02 4.49 2.90
C TRP A 50 13.32 3.48 4.02
N ASP A 51 14.29 3.73 4.89
CA ASP A 51 14.75 2.76 5.90
C ASP A 51 13.64 2.21 6.79
N ARG A 52 12.60 3.00 7.09
CA ARG A 52 11.44 2.54 7.87
C ARG A 52 10.54 1.61 7.07
N PHE A 53 10.38 1.87 5.77
CA PHE A 53 9.55 1.08 4.85
C PHE A 53 10.24 -0.22 4.41
N MET A 54 11.58 -0.21 4.38
CA MET A 54 12.42 -1.35 4.03
C MET A 54 12.57 -2.38 5.16
N ARG A 55 12.12 -2.08 6.38
CA ARG A 55 12.14 -3.05 7.50
C ARG A 55 11.11 -4.16 7.26
N GLY A 56 11.54 -5.41 7.44
CA GLY A 56 10.64 -6.56 7.40
C GLY A 56 9.56 -6.47 8.48
N GLY A 57 8.31 -6.75 8.11
CA GLY A 57 7.16 -6.70 9.02
C GLY A 57 5.85 -6.57 8.24
N ALA A 58 4.73 -6.53 8.97
CA ALA A 58 3.38 -6.50 8.39
C ALA A 58 3.10 -5.29 7.47
N ASN A 59 3.91 -4.23 7.60
CA ASN A 59 3.80 -2.97 6.84
C ASN A 59 5.06 -2.67 6.02
N GLY A 60 5.88 -3.68 5.72
CA GLY A 60 7.11 -3.54 4.95
C GLY A 60 6.87 -3.64 3.45
N MET A 61 7.85 -3.17 2.67
CA MET A 61 7.85 -3.21 1.19
C MET A 61 7.49 -4.58 0.60
N ILE A 62 7.92 -5.67 1.23
CA ILE A 62 7.66 -7.04 0.76
C ILE A 62 6.15 -7.35 0.76
N ILE A 63 5.42 -6.95 1.80
CA ILE A 63 3.97 -7.17 1.87
C ILE A 63 3.25 -6.35 0.79
N MET A 64 3.73 -5.15 0.49
CA MET A 64 3.20 -4.35 -0.63
C MET A 64 3.40 -5.05 -1.98
N ILE A 65 4.57 -5.64 -2.22
CA ILE A 65 4.85 -6.39 -3.46
C ILE A 65 3.95 -7.62 -3.55
N ILE A 66 3.79 -8.38 -2.46
CA ILE A 66 2.90 -9.55 -2.41
C ILE A 66 1.45 -9.12 -2.70
N ALA A 67 0.98 -8.05 -2.06
CA ALA A 67 -0.37 -7.52 -2.26
C ALA A 67 -0.64 -7.09 -3.71
N LEU A 68 0.37 -6.56 -4.41
CA LEU A 68 0.27 -6.18 -5.82
C LEU A 68 0.37 -7.38 -6.78
N SER A 69 0.99 -8.48 -6.34
CA SER A 69 1.23 -9.67 -7.17
C SER A 69 0.12 -10.72 -7.06
N TRP A 70 -0.80 -10.56 -6.10
CA TRP A 70 -1.85 -11.52 -5.80
C TRP A 70 -3.10 -11.37 -6.68
N TRP A 71 -3.32 -10.17 -7.24
CA TRP A 71 -4.40 -9.88 -8.18
C TRP A 71 -3.99 -10.18 -9.61
#